data_AF-A0A519DHR4-F1
#
_entry.id   AF-A0A519DHR4-F1
#
_cell.length_a   1.000
_cell.length_b   1.000
_cell.length_c   1.000
_cell.angle_alpha   90.00
_cell.angle_beta   90.00
_cell.angle_gamma   90.00
#
_symmetry.space_group_name_H-M   'P 1'
#
loop_
_entity.id
_entity.type
_entity.pdbx_description
1 polymer ?
#
loop_
_entity_poly.entity_id
_entity_poly.type
_entity_poly.pdbx_seq_one_letter_code
_entity_poly.pdbx_strand_id
1 'polypeptide(L)'
;MLRGRKEPHGKNLTDESILRGVEVNDAGIVELWIQPTRAHCPCCLADLITLRSDIKSQRGILACHIEVVGVPQADRWTAAVNE
;
A
#
# COMPACT_ATOMS: atom_id res chain seq x y z
N MET A 1 5.80 -3.59 -11.16
CA MET A 1 4.47 -3.87 -10.58
C MET A 1 3.69 -2.60 -10.23
N LEU A 2 4.27 -1.63 -9.52
CA LEU A 2 3.57 -0.39 -9.12
C LEU A 2 3.20 0.53 -10.31
N ARG A 3 4.10 0.66 -11.29
CA ARG A 3 3.87 1.48 -12.49
C ARG A 3 2.71 0.92 -13.31
N GLY A 4 1.71 1.76 -13.58
CA GLY A 4 0.52 1.39 -14.34
C GLY A 4 -0.58 0.69 -13.52
N ARG A 5 -0.32 0.33 -12.24
CA ARG A 5 -1.37 -0.15 -11.34
C ARG A 5 -2.32 1.00 -11.03
N LYS A 6 -3.61 0.69 -11.06
CA LYS A 6 -4.68 1.60 -10.63
C LYS A 6 -5.22 1.15 -9.28
N GLU A 7 -5.58 2.13 -8.45
CA GLU A 7 -6.42 1.85 -7.28
C GLU A 7 -7.87 1.60 -7.73
N PRO A 8 -8.76 1.06 -6.86
CA PRO A 8 -10.11 0.61 -7.22
C PRO A 8 -11.02 1.66 -7.88
N HIS A 9 -10.68 2.95 -7.79
CA HIS A 9 -11.41 4.07 -8.38
C HIS A 9 -10.71 4.69 -9.60
N GLY A 10 -9.71 4.01 -10.14
CA GLY A 10 -9.13 4.29 -11.44
C GLY A 10 -7.98 5.29 -11.45
N LYS A 11 -7.59 5.86 -10.31
CA LYS A 11 -6.38 6.67 -10.19
C LYS A 11 -5.14 5.80 -10.24
N ASN A 12 -4.04 6.34 -10.73
CA ASN A 12 -2.76 5.63 -10.72
C ASN A 12 -2.28 5.51 -9.28
N LEU A 13 -1.83 4.32 -8.87
CA LEU A 13 -1.28 4.12 -7.53
C LEU A 13 -0.08 5.05 -7.29
N THR A 14 0.72 5.30 -8.31
CA THR A 14 1.90 6.19 -8.27
C THR A 14 1.56 7.69 -8.28
N ASP A 15 0.29 8.07 -8.19
CA ASP A 15 -0.11 9.46 -7.96
C ASP A 15 0.42 9.92 -6.59
N GLU A 16 1.05 11.09 -6.53
CA GLU A 16 1.69 11.61 -5.30
C GLU A 16 0.69 11.86 -4.16
N SER A 17 -0.60 12.00 -4.46
CA SER A 17 -1.66 12.07 -3.44
C SER A 17 -2.00 10.72 -2.84
N ILE A 18 -1.56 9.61 -3.47
CA ILE A 18 -1.79 8.24 -3.06
C ILE A 18 -0.50 7.62 -2.54
N LEU A 19 0.53 7.45 -3.37
CA LEU A 19 1.81 6.89 -2.97
C LEU A 19 2.71 8.01 -2.42
N ARG A 20 2.73 8.12 -1.10
CA ARG A 20 3.45 9.18 -0.37
C ARG A 20 4.93 8.89 -0.20
N GLY A 21 5.34 7.63 -0.28
CA GLY A 21 6.73 7.21 -0.16
C GLY A 21 6.92 5.73 -0.45
N VAL A 22 8.15 5.38 -0.84
CA VAL A 22 8.61 4.01 -1.04
C VAL A 22 10.04 3.92 -0.51
N GLU A 23 10.31 2.94 0.34
CA GLU A 23 11.65 2.58 0.76
C GLU A 23 11.87 1.09 0.53
N VAL A 24 13.05 0.74 0.02
CA VAL A 24 13.47 -0.65 -0.15
C VAL A 24 14.90 -0.75 0.34
N ASN A 25 15.14 -1.64 1.30
CA ASN A 25 16.48 -1.85 1.83
C ASN A 25 17.16 -3.09 1.22
N ASP A 26 18.46 -3.22 1.49
CA ASP A 26 19.29 -4.30 0.95
C ASP A 26 18.90 -5.71 1.46
N ALA A 27 18.11 -5.79 2.54
CA ALA A 27 17.56 -7.04 3.06
C ALA A 27 16.26 -7.47 2.36
N GLY A 28 15.78 -6.69 1.38
CA GLY A 28 14.53 -6.97 0.69
C GLY A 28 13.29 -6.63 1.51
N ILE A 29 13.39 -5.70 2.45
CA ILE A 29 12.24 -5.15 3.17
C ILE A 29 11.73 -3.95 2.38
N VAL A 30 10.43 -3.97 2.08
CA VAL A 30 9.73 -2.90 1.37
C VAL A 30 8.82 -2.17 2.35
N GLU A 31 8.92 -0.85 2.39
CA GLU A 31 8.03 0.01 3.14
C GLU A 31 7.33 0.98 2.17
N LEU A 32 6.01 1.07 2.29
CA LEU A 32 5.18 1.95 1.48
C LEU A 32 4.37 2.86 2.38
N TRP A 33 4.28 4.14 2.04
CA TRP A 33 3.33 5.07 2.67
C TRP A 33 2.22 5.37 1.67
N ILE A 34 1.00 4.94 1.99
CA ILE A 34 -0.14 5.07 1.08
C ILE A 34 -1.28 5.83 1.74
N GLN A 35 -1.76 6.86 1.05
CA GLN A 35 -3.00 7.55 1.36
C GLN A 35 -4.13 7.03 0.46
N PRO A 36 -5.09 6.25 0.99
CA PRO A 36 -6.21 5.77 0.19
C PRO A 36 -7.08 6.94 -0.27
N THR A 37 -7.66 6.81 -1.46
CA THR A 37 -8.45 7.86 -2.11
C THR A 37 -9.79 8.12 -1.42
N ARG A 38 -10.28 7.16 -0.63
CA ARG A 38 -11.55 7.24 0.11
C ARG A 38 -11.39 6.64 1.50
N ALA A 39 -11.52 7.48 2.52
CA ALA A 39 -11.63 7.02 3.89
C ALA A 39 -12.84 6.08 4.03
N HIS A 40 -12.68 4.97 4.74
CA HIS A 40 -13.71 3.96 4.97
C HIS A 40 -14.23 3.20 3.72
N CYS A 41 -13.56 3.21 2.55
CA CYS A 41 -13.94 2.27 1.47
C CYS A 41 -13.38 0.87 1.74
N PRO A 42 -14.22 -0.17 1.86
CA PRO A 42 -13.75 -1.56 1.99
C PRO A 42 -12.93 -1.99 0.77
N CYS A 43 -13.27 -1.46 -0.41
CA CYS A 43 -12.57 -1.72 -1.65
C CYS A 43 -11.11 -1.29 -1.63
N CYS A 44 -10.83 -0.08 -1.10
CA CYS A 44 -9.49 0.47 -1.00
C CYS A 44 -8.67 -0.35 0.01
N LEU A 45 -9.28 -0.75 1.13
CA LEU A 45 -8.63 -1.60 2.12
C LEU A 45 -8.24 -2.97 1.53
N ALA A 46 -9.18 -3.64 0.85
CA ALA A 46 -8.93 -4.92 0.19
C ALA A 46 -7.84 -4.83 -0.89
N ASP A 47 -7.80 -3.73 -1.65
CA ASP A 47 -6.75 -3.50 -2.63
C ASP A 47 -5.36 -3.35 -1.99
N LEU A 48 -5.25 -2.66 -0.84
CA LEU A 48 -3.98 -2.55 -0.12
C LEU A 48 -3.51 -3.89 0.46
N ILE A 49 -4.42 -4.72 0.98
CA ILE A 49 -4.12 -6.09 1.43
C ILE A 49 -3.58 -6.93 0.26
N THR A 50 -4.22 -6.81 -0.91
CA THR A 50 -3.80 -7.50 -2.13
C THR A 50 -2.44 -6.99 -2.60
N LEU A 51 -2.24 -5.67 -2.63
CA LEU A 51 -0.99 -5.03 -3.00
C LEU A 51 0.18 -5.53 -2.12
N ARG A 52 0.00 -5.59 -0.80
CA ARG A 52 1.02 -6.11 0.11
C ARG A 52 1.37 -7.56 -0.22
N SER A 53 0.36 -8.40 -0.44
CA SER A 53 0.54 -9.81 -0.79
C SER A 53 1.28 -9.98 -2.11
N ASP A 54 0.90 -9.20 -3.12
CA ASP A 54 1.52 -9.21 -4.44
C ASP A 54 3.01 -8.79 -4.37
N ILE A 55 3.35 -7.77 -3.56
CA ILE A 55 4.74 -7.33 -3.36
C ILE A 55 5.54 -8.41 -2.61
N LYS A 56 4.98 -8.97 -1.54
CA LYS A 56 5.62 -10.03 -0.76
C LYS A 56 5.86 -11.30 -1.58
N SER A 57 5.06 -11.54 -2.63
CA SER A 57 5.26 -12.67 -3.55
C SER A 57 6.43 -12.48 -4.54
N GLN A 58 6.97 -11.26 -4.66
CA GLN A 58 8.09 -11.00 -5.57
C GLN A 58 9.39 -11.62 -5.06
N ARG A 59 10.19 -12.12 -6.00
CA ARG A 59 11.49 -12.73 -5.69
C ARG A 59 12.42 -11.72 -5.00
N GLY A 60 13.00 -12.11 -3.88
CA GLY A 60 13.95 -11.29 -3.13
C GLY A 60 13.31 -10.34 -2.13
N ILE A 61 11.97 -10.32 -2.01
CA ILE A 61 11.28 -9.58 -0.95
C ILE A 61 11.14 -10.48 0.28
N LEU A 62 11.69 -10.02 1.40
CA LEU A 62 11.61 -10.69 2.69
C LEU A 62 10.35 -10.27 3.46
N ALA A 63 10.04 -8.97 3.43
CA ALA A 63 8.91 -8.38 4.13
C ALA A 63 8.36 -7.17 3.37
N CYS A 64 7.08 -6.88 3.58
CA CYS A 64 6.42 -5.69 3.06
C CYS A 64 5.53 -5.10 4.16
N HIS A 65 5.77 -3.83 4.49
CA HIS A 65 4.94 -3.02 5.37
C HIS A 65 4.26 -1.92 4.56
N ILE A 66 2.96 -1.72 4.77
CA ILE A 66 2.21 -0.59 4.20
C ILE A 66 1.70 0.28 5.33
N GLU A 67 2.28 1.46 5.48
CA GLU A 67 1.82 2.49 6.39
C GLU A 67 0.69 3.31 5.73
N VAL A 68 -0.50 3.26 6.31
CA VAL A 68 -1.64 4.04 5.82
C VAL A 68 -1.60 5.43 6.44
N VAL A 69 -1.67 6.49 5.61
CA VAL A 69 -1.54 7.87 6.07
C VAL A 69 -2.66 8.76 5.53
N GLY A 70 -2.86 9.93 6.14
CA GLY A 70 -3.74 10.98 5.58
C GLY A 70 -5.24 10.68 5.64
N VAL A 71 -5.68 9.68 6.41
CA VAL A 71 -7.11 9.35 6.62
C VAL A 71 -7.41 9.12 8.11
N PRO A 72 -8.68 9.27 8.55
CA PRO A 72 -9.09 8.91 9.90
C PRO A 72 -8.84 7.44 10.20
N GLN A 73 -8.44 7.12 11.43
CA GLN A 73 -8.17 5.74 11.90
C GLN A 73 -7.12 5.01 11.03
N ALA A 74 -6.13 5.76 10.54
CA ALA A 74 -4.99 5.25 9.78
C ALA A 74 -4.28 4.09 10.49
N ASP A 75 -4.14 4.14 11.81
CA ASP A 75 -3.60 3.08 12.65
C ASP A 75 -4.34 1.74 12.48
N ARG A 76 -5.68 1.77 12.45
CA ARG A 76 -6.51 0.57 12.24
C ARG A 76 -6.37 0.04 10.82
N TRP A 77 -6.24 0.92 9.83
CA TRP A 77 -5.98 0.53 8.45
C TRP A 77 -4.60 -0.12 8.31
N THR A 78 -3.55 0.50 8.87
CA THR A 78 -2.20 -0.06 8.89
C THR A 78 -2.22 -1.44 9.55
N ALA A 79 -2.89 -1.62 10.69
CA ALA A 79 -3.01 -2.93 11.32
C ALA A 79 -3.70 -3.97 10.41
N ALA A 80 -4.86 -3.62 9.83
CA ALA A 80 -5.63 -4.52 8.98
C ALA A 80 -4.92 -4.89 7.65
N VAL A 81 -4.13 -3.98 7.08
CA VAL A 81 -3.37 -4.26 5.86
C VAL A 81 -2.19 -5.19 6.13
N ASN A 82 -1.57 -5.07 7.30
CA ASN A 82 -0.30 -5.74 7.63
C ASN A 82 -0.43 -7.03 8.45
N GLU A 83 -1.65 -7.48 8.74
CA GLU A 83 -1.92 -8.83 9.29
C GLU A 83 -1.35 -9.92 8.36
#